data_AF-A0A9D4K5V2-F1
#
_entry.id   AF-A0A9D4K5V2-F1
#
_cell.length_a   1.000
_cell.length_b   1.000
_cell.length_c   1.000
_cell.angle_alpha   90.00
_cell.angle_beta   90.00
_cell.angle_gamma   90.00
#
_symmetry.space_group_name_H-M   'P 1'
#
loop_
_entity.id
_entity.type
_entity.pdbx_description
1 polymer ?
#
loop_
_entity_poly.entity_id
_entity_poly.type
_entity_poly.pdbx_seq_one_letter_code
_entity_poly.pdbx_strand_id
1 'polypeptide(L)' 'MSASTSRQDKCPICKEEIEISKNNWVAIQWKGVKGIHEASVKRKDNLVIEAGTKVHKHCRQQYTND' A
#
# COMPACT_ATOMS: atom_id res chain seq x y z
N MET A 1 1.48 -3.29 32.33
CA MET A 1 2.44 -3.17 31.21
C MET A 1 1.70 -2.54 30.04
N SER A 2 2.15 -1.37 29.59
CA SER A 2 1.44 -0.57 28.59
C SER A 2 1.50 -1.25 27.23
N ALA A 3 0.34 -1.68 26.73
CA ALA A 3 0.20 -2.18 25.36
C ALA A 3 0.36 -0.99 24.41
N SER A 4 1.60 -0.73 23.99
CA SER A 4 1.88 0.11 22.85
C SER A 4 1.29 -0.57 21.63
N THR A 5 0.02 -0.30 21.32
CA THR A 5 -0.60 -0.65 20.05
C THR A 5 0.10 0.18 18.98
N SER A 6 1.29 -0.27 18.56
CA SER A 6 1.90 0.15 17.31
C SER A 6 0.83 -0.03 16.25
N ARG A 7 0.27 1.06 15.74
CA ARG A 7 -0.65 1.00 14.60
C ARG A 7 0.14 0.38 13.45
N GLN A 8 -0.02 -0.92 13.27
CA GLN A 8 0.57 -1.64 12.15
C GLN A 8 -0.23 -1.20 10.93
N ASP A 9 0.35 -0.29 10.14
CA ASP A 9 -0.22 0.09 8.85
C ASP A 9 -0.34 -1.19 8.01
N LYS A 10 -1.51 -1.49 7.47
CA LYS A 10 -1.69 -2.63 6.57
C LYS A 10 -1.51 -2.19 5.14
N CYS A 11 -0.83 -3.00 4.33
CA CYS A 11 -0.73 -2.78 2.91
C CYS A 11 -2.10 -3.03 2.28
N PRO A 12 -2.76 -2.03 1.66
CA PRO A 12 -4.08 -2.22 1.07
C PRO A 12 -4.08 -3.25 -0.08
N ILE A 13 -2.94 -3.45 -0.76
CA ILE A 13 -2.82 -4.34 -1.93
C ILE A 13 -2.83 -5.82 -1.51
N CYS A 14 -1.91 -6.23 -0.62
CA CYS A 14 -1.82 -7.63 -0.17
C CYS A 14 -2.55 -7.91 1.16
N LYS A 15 -3.05 -6.87 1.83
CA LYS A 15 -3.71 -6.91 3.15
C LYS A 15 -2.81 -7.36 4.32
N GLU A 16 -1.51 -7.56 4.07
CA GLU A 16 -0.51 -7.89 5.08
C GLU A 16 0.01 -6.65 5.82
N GLU A 17 0.62 -6.86 6.97
CA GLU A 17 1.17 -5.80 7.80
C GLU A 17 2.42 -5.16 7.19
N ILE A 18 2.54 -3.85 7.33
CA ILE A 18 3.72 -3.09 6.99
C ILE A 18 4.56 -2.97 8.27
N GLU A 19 5.61 -3.77 8.34
CA GLU A 19 6.65 -3.58 9.34
C GLU A 19 7.38 -2.25 9.06
N ILE A 20 7.01 -1.19 9.79
CA ILE A 20 7.60 0.15 9.65
C ILE A 20 9.10 0.13 10.00
N SER A 21 9.52 -0.79 10.87
CA SER A 21 10.92 -1.05 11.23
C SER A 21 11.75 -1.57 10.05
N LYS A 22 11.12 -2.19 9.05
CA LYS A 22 11.78 -2.67 7.83
C LYS A 22 11.64 -1.62 6.73
N ASN A 23 12.71 -1.37 5.99
CA ASN A 23 12.70 -0.47 4.81
C ASN A 23 12.02 -1.13 3.57
N ASN A 24 10.95 -1.91 3.77
CA ASN A 24 10.22 -2.63 2.72
C ASN A 24 8.92 -1.92 2.30
N TRP A 25 8.73 -0.66 2.70
CA TRP A 25 7.53 0.10 2.38
C TRP A 25 7.85 1.41 1.67
N VAL A 26 6.85 1.92 0.96
CA VAL A 26 6.86 3.24 0.31
C VAL A 26 5.52 3.91 0.55
N ALA A 27 5.55 5.23 0.74
CA ALA A 27 4.34 6.03 0.68
C ALA A 27 3.97 6.28 -0.79
N ILE A 28 2.72 6.01 -1.15
CA ILE A 28 2.20 6.30 -2.48
C ILE A 28 2.08 7.80 -2.65
N GLN A 29 2.73 8.36 -3.67
CA GLN A 29 2.53 9.75 -4.07
C GLN A 29 1.31 9.89 -4.98
N TRP A 30 0.82 11.12 -5.17
CA TRP A 30 -0.31 11.46 -6.04
C TRP A 30 -0.28 10.76 -7.42
N LYS A 31 0.89 10.76 -8.09
CA LYS A 31 1.05 10.06 -9.38
C LYS A 31 0.88 8.55 -9.26
N GLY A 32 1.31 7.96 -8.13
CA GLY A 32 1.15 6.54 -7.83
C GLY A 32 -0.29 6.16 -7.53
N VAL A 33 -1.08 7.04 -6.89
CA VAL A 33 -2.51 6.82 -6.65
C VAL A 33 -3.23 6.61 -7.98
N LYS A 34 -2.99 7.48 -8.96
CA LYS A 34 -3.61 7.38 -10.28
C LYS A 34 -3.31 6.05 -10.96
N GLY A 35 -2.05 5.63 -11.00
CA GLY A 35 -1.66 4.35 -11.62
C GLY A 35 -2.26 3.14 -10.92
N ILE A 36 -2.30 3.13 -9.59
CA ILE A 36 -2.94 2.05 -8.82
C ILE A 36 -4.45 2.05 -9.03
N HIS A 37 -5.10 3.21 -9.06
CA HIS A 37 -6.54 3.31 -9.31
C HIS A 37 -6.90 2.78 -10.71
N GLU A 38 -6.16 3.19 -11.74
CA GLU A 38 -6.34 2.68 -13.12
C GLU A 38 -6.14 1.16 -13.19
N ALA A 39 -5.10 0.63 -12.54
CA ALA A 39 -4.86 -0.82 -12.47
C ALA A 39 -5.99 -1.54 -11.70
N SER A 40 -6.50 -0.94 -10.62
CA SER A 40 -7.62 -1.46 -9.83
C SER A 40 -8.89 -1.59 -10.64
N VAL A 41 -9.23 -0.55 -11.41
CA VAL A 41 -10.40 -0.56 -12.28
C VAL A 41 -10.28 -1.66 -13.35
N LYS A 42 -9.08 -1.81 -13.96
CA LYS A 42 -8.83 -2.88 -14.94
C LYS A 42 -8.95 -4.29 -14.33
N ARG A 43 -8.42 -4.48 -13.12
CA ARG A 43 -8.46 -5.76 -12.39
C ARG A 43 -9.81 -6.03 -11.72
N LYS A 44 -10.73 -5.06 -11.71
CA LYS A 44 -12.01 -5.06 -10.97
C LYS A 44 -11.82 -5.20 -9.45
N ASP A 45 -10.69 -4.70 -8.96
CA ASP A 45 -10.41 -4.60 -7.54
C ASP A 45 -11.05 -3.32 -6.97
N ASN A 46 -11.55 -3.40 -5.74
CA ASN A 46 -12.05 -2.24 -4.98
C ASN A 46 -10.96 -1.71 -4.05
N LEU A 47 -9.83 -1.27 -4.63
CA LEU A 47 -8.71 -0.69 -3.89
C LEU A 47 -8.87 0.83 -3.75
N VAL A 48 -9.03 1.29 -2.51
CA VAL A 48 -9.03 2.71 -2.16
C VAL A 48 -7.66 3.04 -1.58
N ILE A 49 -6.87 3.84 -2.31
CA ILE A 49 -5.55 4.30 -1.89
C ILE A 49 -5.51 5.82 -2.03
N GLU A 50 -5.06 6.51 -0.99
CA GLU A 50 -4.83 7.95 -0.99
C GLU A 50 -3.34 8.29 -1.04
N ALA A 51 -3.00 9.52 -1.40
CA ALA A 51 -1.62 9.98 -1.34
C ALA A 51 -1.12 9.97 0.12
N GLY A 52 0.06 9.41 0.36
CA GLY A 52 0.61 9.17 1.69
C GLY A 52 0.34 7.76 2.24
N THR A 53 -0.58 6.99 1.63
CA THR A 53 -0.83 5.60 2.02
C THR A 53 0.44 4.78 1.87
N LYS A 54 0.81 4.02 2.91
CA LYS A 54 1.97 3.12 2.87
C LYS A 54 1.57 1.80 2.22
N VAL A 55 2.44 1.31 1.35
CA VAL A 55 2.33 -0.01 0.73
C VAL A 55 3.70 -0.68 0.72
N HIS A 56 3.77 -2.00 0.58
CA HIS A 56 5.07 -2.62 0.35
C HIS A 56 5.64 -2.25 -1.03
N LYS A 57 6.96 -2.12 -1.11
CA LYS A 57 7.68 -1.80 -2.35
C LYS A 57 7.35 -2.78 -3.47
N HIS A 58 7.38 -4.07 -3.15
CA HIS A 58 7.10 -5.15 -4.10
C HIS A 58 5.63 -5.13 -4.56
N CYS A 59 4.67 -4.93 -3.64
CA CYS A 59 3.25 -4.83 -4.00
C CYS A 59 2.99 -3.68 -4.97
N ARG A 60 3.54 -2.49 -4.70
CA ARG A 60 3.42 -1.35 -5.63
C ARG A 60 3.93 -1.73 -7.01
N GLN A 61 5.13 -2.31 -7.08
CA GLN A 61 5.80 -2.62 -8.33
C GLN A 61 5.03 -3.68 -9.13
N GLN A 62 4.57 -4.75 -8.48
CA GLN A 62 3.79 -5.80 -9.14
C GLN A 62 2.43 -5.30 -9.61
N TYR A 63 1.75 -4.49 -8.79
CA TYR A 63 0.39 -4.08 -9.08
C TYR A 63 0.29 -3.13 -10.29
N THR A 64 1.29 -2.27 -10.50
CA THR A 64 1.32 -1.30 -11.61
C THR A 64 2.09 -1.75 -12.85
N ASN A 65 2.77 -2.90 -12.84
CA ASN A 65 3.56 -3.39 -13.98
C ASN A 65 2.88 -4.47 -14.84
N ASP A 66 1.63 -4.87 -14.55
CA ASP A 66 0.76 -5.51 -15.57
C ASP A 66 0.06 -4.43 -16.41
#